data_AF-A0A7U4LGM1-F1
#
_entry.id   AF-A0A7U4LGM1-F1
#
_cell.length_a   1.000
_cell.length_b   1.000
_cell.length_c   1.000
_cell.angle_alpha   90.00
_cell.angle_beta   90.00
_cell.angle_gamma   90.00
#
_symmetry.space_group_name_H-M   'P 1'
#
loop_
_entity.id
_entity.type
_entity.pdbx_description
1 polymer ?
#
loop_
_entity_poly.entity_id
_entity_poly.type
_entity_poly.pdbx_seq_one_letter_code
_entity_poly.pdbx_strand_id
1 'polypeptide(L)'
;MFENHVVLFSDKAISWQADKPTELAWSRWYRRAIEGAVAQLNGAERWLDRHPERVFTDKHCTQLLPVPIPERANRITHLVAVVTGAEAACREYYSDPRGTLMIQPSLKGAAHVDTTQDDFHPFIVGDVNPGGTFVHVLDPIGLEFVMSELDTVADLTTYLGARAKILRSGRLSLAAGEEHLLAAYMMNGFKDGRPGFVPEKLRKKARRAQLVIPEGEYETYVSSQLHSEIAALKQQSMLWDEVIELISEDVLKGTSIAILDHQPSVSLSEKALRVIAAEPRMTRVSLAQALWGAMDRCVREDMARFVRRTFVTRRFPVQRIGYVFLIVPHHKGAGTYEEYRTYRSSMLQTYCFSVFREHAQLGTVVGMAFDIYLKDGEIRTRSEDVLAMAPPDWTPEQIATLETNRALFEMKDPRELTGAGFRHRIRNPFRATFRSARN
;
A
#
# COMPACT_ATOMS: atom_id res chain seq x y z
N MET A 1 -4.11 -2.20 -10.20
CA MET A 1 -4.24 -3.62 -9.80
C MET A 1 -3.07 -3.97 -8.89
N PHE A 2 -3.30 -4.78 -7.86
CA PHE A 2 -2.29 -5.07 -6.86
C PHE A 2 -2.51 -6.45 -6.24
N GLU A 3 -1.56 -7.37 -6.40
CA GLU A 3 -1.74 -8.79 -6.06
C GLU A 3 -3.08 -9.33 -6.62
N ASN A 4 -4.00 -9.76 -5.76
CA ASN A 4 -5.35 -10.19 -6.14
C ASN A 4 -6.41 -9.09 -6.03
N HIS A 5 -6.03 -7.88 -5.64
CA HIS A 5 -6.92 -6.72 -5.57
C HIS A 5 -7.01 -5.99 -6.91
N VAL A 6 -8.25 -5.77 -7.36
CA VAL A 6 -8.57 -4.94 -8.51
C VAL A 6 -9.43 -3.78 -8.01
N VAL A 7 -8.94 -2.55 -8.20
CA VAL A 7 -9.69 -1.33 -7.85
C VAL A 7 -10.20 -0.71 -9.16
N LEU A 8 -11.52 -0.55 -9.27
CA LEU A 8 -12.18 0.07 -10.40
C LEU A 8 -12.69 1.44 -9.97
N PHE A 9 -12.21 2.48 -10.64
CA PHE A 9 -12.67 3.85 -10.41
C PHE A 9 -13.69 4.25 -11.49
N SER A 10 -14.76 4.91 -11.06
CA SER A 10 -15.66 5.67 -11.93
C SER A 10 -15.72 7.08 -11.37
N ASP A 11 -15.23 8.04 -12.15
CA ASP A 11 -15.28 9.46 -11.83
C ASP A 11 -16.48 10.12 -12.52
N LYS A 12 -17.27 10.87 -11.75
CA LYS A 12 -18.48 11.56 -12.19
C LYS A 12 -18.50 12.99 -11.67
N ALA A 13 -18.14 13.92 -12.55
CA ALA A 13 -18.36 15.35 -12.33
C ALA A 13 -19.76 15.76 -12.82
N ILE A 14 -20.67 16.04 -11.88
CA ILE A 14 -22.03 16.49 -12.18
C ILE A 14 -22.30 17.82 -11.48
N SER A 15 -22.57 18.87 -12.25
CA SER A 15 -22.89 20.19 -11.71
C SER A 15 -24.17 20.16 -10.86
N TRP A 16 -24.10 20.79 -9.68
CA TRP A 16 -25.26 21.03 -8.83
C TRP A 16 -26.22 22.07 -9.43
N GLN A 17 -27.53 21.84 -9.27
CA GLN A 17 -28.57 22.76 -9.73
C GLN A 17 -28.98 23.70 -8.60
N ALA A 18 -28.17 24.73 -8.34
CA ALA A 18 -28.38 25.68 -7.26
C ALA A 18 -29.68 26.50 -7.39
N ASP A 19 -30.26 26.58 -8.59
CA ASP A 19 -31.53 27.29 -8.85
C ASP A 19 -32.78 26.47 -8.46
N LYS A 20 -32.61 25.25 -7.95
CA LYS A 20 -33.70 24.34 -7.56
C LYS A 20 -33.73 24.13 -6.04
N PRO A 21 -34.90 23.76 -5.48
CA PRO A 21 -34.98 23.29 -4.10
C PRO A 21 -33.99 22.15 -3.85
N THR A 22 -33.35 22.15 -2.68
CA THR A 22 -32.24 21.25 -2.33
C THR A 22 -32.59 19.79 -2.54
N GLU A 23 -33.80 19.36 -2.17
CA GLU A 23 -34.26 17.98 -2.26
C GLU A 23 -34.39 17.52 -3.72
N LEU A 24 -34.85 18.41 -4.60
CA LEU A 24 -34.95 18.15 -6.05
C LEU A 24 -33.56 18.16 -6.69
N ALA A 25 -32.70 19.12 -6.33
CA ALA A 25 -31.33 19.21 -6.81
C ALA A 25 -30.53 17.96 -6.41
N TRP A 26 -30.63 17.54 -5.15
CA TRP A 26 -30.06 16.30 -4.62
C TRP A 26 -30.52 15.09 -5.41
N SER A 27 -31.84 14.91 -5.57
CA SER A 27 -32.40 13.77 -6.27
C SER A 27 -31.94 13.68 -7.73
N ARG A 28 -31.74 14.83 -8.40
CA ARG A 28 -31.21 14.87 -9.77
C ARG A 28 -29.71 14.60 -9.82
N TRP A 29 -28.96 15.18 -8.89
CA TRP A 29 -27.52 14.98 -8.78
C TRP A 29 -27.19 13.53 -8.44
N TYR A 30 -27.83 12.95 -7.41
CA TYR A 30 -27.65 11.57 -6.96
C TYR A 30 -27.82 10.56 -8.10
N ARG A 31 -28.92 10.65 -8.87
CA ARG A 31 -29.17 9.73 -10.00
C ARG A 31 -28.11 9.86 -11.10
N ARG A 32 -27.62 11.07 -11.38
CA ARG A 32 -26.62 11.30 -12.44
C ARG A 32 -25.21 10.93 -12.00
N ALA A 33 -24.84 11.29 -10.78
CA ALA A 33 -23.49 11.11 -10.23
C ALA A 33 -23.33 9.70 -9.65
N ILE A 34 -24.13 9.34 -8.65
CA ILE A 34 -23.97 8.10 -7.89
C ILE A 34 -24.55 6.90 -8.65
N GLU A 35 -25.83 6.91 -9.02
CA GLU A 35 -26.41 5.76 -9.75
C GLU A 35 -25.74 5.56 -11.12
N GLY A 36 -25.40 6.67 -11.79
CA GLY A 36 -24.61 6.66 -13.02
C GLY A 36 -23.23 6.02 -12.85
N ALA A 37 -22.52 6.31 -11.75
CA ALA A 37 -21.24 5.66 -11.43
C ALA A 37 -21.42 4.17 -11.11
N VAL A 38 -22.43 3.82 -10.30
CA VAL A 38 -22.75 2.42 -9.97
C VAL A 38 -23.03 1.60 -11.24
N ALA A 39 -23.78 2.15 -12.19
CA ALA A 39 -24.05 1.48 -13.46
C ALA A 39 -22.75 1.23 -14.28
N GLN A 40 -21.84 2.21 -14.33
CA GLN A 40 -20.54 2.05 -14.99
C GLN A 40 -19.67 1.01 -14.30
N LEU A 41 -19.57 1.05 -12.97
CA LEU A 41 -18.76 0.13 -12.16
C LEU A 41 -19.26 -1.32 -12.28
N ASN A 42 -20.58 -1.54 -12.16
CA ASN A 42 -21.19 -2.85 -12.39
C ASN A 42 -21.00 -3.34 -13.84
N GLY A 43 -20.96 -2.42 -14.81
CA GLY A 43 -20.61 -2.73 -16.19
C GLY A 43 -19.17 -3.21 -16.33
N ALA A 44 -18.23 -2.46 -15.74
CA ALA A 44 -16.80 -2.75 -15.77
C ALA A 44 -16.45 -4.06 -15.05
N GLU A 45 -17.03 -4.32 -13.88
CA GLU A 45 -16.84 -5.59 -13.16
C GLU A 45 -17.34 -6.79 -14.00
N ARG A 46 -18.55 -6.69 -14.57
CA ARG A 46 -19.08 -7.73 -15.48
C ARG A 46 -18.26 -7.90 -16.76
N TRP A 47 -17.55 -6.85 -17.20
CA TRP A 47 -16.63 -6.96 -18.32
C TRP A 47 -15.38 -7.75 -17.91
N LEU A 48 -14.76 -7.42 -16.78
CA LEU A 48 -13.62 -8.16 -16.24
C LEU A 48 -13.93 -9.62 -15.91
N ASP A 49 -15.18 -9.93 -15.56
CA ASP A 49 -15.64 -11.31 -15.34
C ASP A 49 -15.71 -12.12 -16.65
N ARG A 50 -16.09 -11.48 -17.76
CA ARG A 50 -16.35 -12.16 -19.05
C ARG A 50 -15.19 -12.13 -20.03
N HIS A 51 -14.40 -11.06 -19.96
CA HIS A 51 -13.32 -10.76 -20.90
C HIS A 51 -12.07 -10.25 -20.15
N PRO A 52 -11.52 -10.99 -19.18
CA PRO A 52 -10.33 -10.58 -18.42
C PRO A 52 -9.10 -10.31 -19.31
N GLU A 53 -9.05 -10.90 -20.49
CA GLU A 53 -8.01 -10.73 -21.51
C GLU A 53 -8.17 -9.45 -22.36
N ARG A 54 -9.28 -8.73 -22.23
CA ARG A 54 -9.61 -7.53 -23.02
C ARG A 54 -9.59 -6.26 -22.16
N VAL A 55 -8.43 -6.02 -21.55
CA VAL A 55 -8.14 -4.80 -20.78
C VAL A 55 -6.94 -4.11 -21.40
N PHE A 56 -7.07 -2.80 -21.65
CA PHE A 56 -6.13 -2.04 -22.44
C PHE A 56 -5.63 -0.81 -21.68
N THR A 57 -4.41 -0.37 -21.97
CA THR A 57 -3.80 0.83 -21.39
C THR A 57 -4.08 2.10 -22.19
N ASP A 58 -4.63 1.97 -23.40
CA ASP A 58 -4.95 3.07 -24.30
C ASP A 58 -6.43 3.09 -24.72
N LYS A 59 -6.90 4.28 -25.07
CA LYS A 59 -8.30 4.52 -25.48
C LYS A 59 -8.72 3.84 -26.79
N HIS A 60 -7.76 3.43 -27.62
CA HIS A 60 -8.03 2.76 -28.90
C HIS A 60 -8.04 1.24 -28.77
N CYS A 61 -7.81 0.70 -27.57
CA CYS A 61 -7.74 -0.74 -27.30
C CYS A 61 -6.69 -1.45 -28.15
N THR A 62 -5.51 -0.84 -28.29
CA THR A 62 -4.41 -1.35 -29.13
C THR A 62 -3.29 -1.97 -28.30
N GLN A 63 -3.11 -1.53 -27.06
CA GLN A 63 -2.09 -1.97 -26.12
C GLN A 63 -2.78 -2.67 -24.95
N LEU A 64 -2.54 -3.97 -24.84
CA LEU A 64 -3.03 -4.76 -23.71
C LEU A 64 -2.35 -4.32 -22.42
N LEU A 65 -3.09 -4.42 -21.31
CA LEU A 65 -2.53 -4.29 -19.98
C LEU A 65 -1.41 -5.33 -19.81
N PRO A 66 -0.16 -4.94 -19.53
CA PRO A 66 1.00 -5.85 -19.50
C PRO A 66 1.04 -6.74 -18.25
N VAL A 67 -0.08 -6.85 -17.54
CA VAL A 67 -0.25 -7.67 -16.34
C VAL A 67 -1.59 -8.39 -16.42
N PRO A 68 -1.64 -9.71 -16.15
CA PRO A 68 -2.88 -10.48 -16.24
C PRO A 68 -3.86 -10.08 -15.13
N ILE A 69 -5.14 -10.02 -15.47
CA ILE A 69 -6.20 -9.82 -14.48
C ILE A 69 -6.33 -11.10 -13.64
N PRO A 70 -6.32 -11.01 -12.29
CA PRO A 70 -6.52 -12.16 -11.41
C PRO A 70 -7.83 -12.87 -11.72
N GLU A 71 -7.80 -14.20 -11.67
CA GLU A 71 -9.01 -15.02 -11.83
C GLU A 71 -10.08 -14.64 -10.83
N ARG A 72 -11.35 -14.68 -11.26
CA ARG A 72 -12.51 -14.28 -10.44
C ARG A 72 -12.55 -14.97 -9.08
N ALA A 73 -12.15 -16.24 -9.00
CA ALA A 73 -12.17 -17.01 -7.75
C ALA A 73 -11.23 -16.44 -6.67
N ASN A 74 -10.13 -15.80 -7.08
CA ASN A 74 -9.12 -15.26 -6.17
C ASN A 74 -9.14 -13.73 -6.10
N ARG A 75 -9.88 -13.07 -7.00
CA ARG A 75 -9.94 -11.61 -7.15
C ARG A 75 -10.78 -10.95 -6.06
N ILE A 76 -10.25 -9.87 -5.49
CA ILE A 76 -10.98 -8.96 -4.61
C ILE A 76 -11.21 -7.66 -5.39
N THR A 77 -12.45 -7.45 -5.83
CA THR A 77 -12.84 -6.23 -6.56
C THR A 77 -13.28 -5.15 -5.57
N HIS A 78 -12.68 -3.97 -5.68
CA HIS A 78 -13.11 -2.74 -4.99
C HIS A 78 -13.69 -1.79 -6.04
N LEU A 79 -14.98 -1.46 -5.93
CA LEU A 79 -15.63 -0.50 -6.81
C LEU A 79 -15.63 0.87 -6.14
N VAL A 80 -15.04 1.89 -6.75
CA VAL A 80 -14.90 3.24 -6.18
C VAL A 80 -15.59 4.24 -7.11
N ALA A 81 -16.63 4.89 -6.60
CA ALA A 81 -17.32 5.99 -7.26
C ALA A 81 -16.81 7.31 -6.68
N VAL A 82 -16.11 8.10 -7.48
CA VAL A 82 -15.68 9.45 -7.14
C VAL A 82 -16.72 10.40 -7.71
N VAL A 83 -17.45 11.10 -6.84
CA VAL A 83 -18.61 11.92 -7.24
C VAL A 83 -18.39 13.37 -6.87
N THR A 84 -18.37 14.24 -7.87
CA THR A 84 -18.03 15.67 -7.72
C THR A 84 -19.23 16.56 -8.03
N GLY A 85 -19.28 17.72 -7.39
CA GLY A 85 -20.12 18.86 -7.76
C GLY A 85 -21.19 19.24 -6.74
N ALA A 86 -21.36 18.48 -5.66
CA ALA A 86 -22.31 18.75 -4.58
C ALA A 86 -21.66 19.36 -3.31
N GLU A 87 -20.33 19.52 -3.28
CA GLU A 87 -19.54 19.86 -2.10
C GLU A 87 -19.92 21.23 -1.52
N ALA A 88 -20.05 22.24 -2.39
CA ALA A 88 -20.44 23.59 -1.97
C ALA A 88 -21.86 23.63 -1.38
N ALA A 89 -22.79 22.88 -1.99
CA ALA A 89 -24.17 22.80 -1.50
C ALA A 89 -24.26 22.00 -0.19
N CYS A 90 -23.47 20.93 -0.05
CA CYS A 90 -23.37 20.15 1.18
C CYS A 90 -22.85 21.03 2.34
N ARG A 91 -21.78 21.79 2.07
CA ARG A 91 -21.17 22.75 2.99
C ARG A 91 -22.18 23.77 3.50
N GLU A 92 -22.96 24.37 2.59
CA GLU A 92 -23.99 25.33 2.94
C GLU A 92 -25.13 24.69 3.75
N TYR A 93 -25.60 23.51 3.32
CA TYR A 93 -26.73 22.83 3.94
C TYR A 93 -26.46 22.40 5.38
N TYR A 94 -25.28 21.82 5.66
CA TYR A 94 -24.92 21.36 7.00
C TYR A 94 -24.14 22.38 7.82
N SER A 95 -23.72 23.51 7.23
CA SER A 95 -22.73 24.41 7.84
C SER A 95 -21.42 23.70 8.24
N ASP A 96 -21.12 22.56 7.61
CA ASP A 96 -19.86 21.83 7.74
C ASP A 96 -18.77 22.59 6.95
N PRO A 97 -17.60 22.91 7.51
CA PRO A 97 -16.53 23.59 6.78
C PRO A 97 -16.01 22.84 5.53
N ARG A 98 -16.17 21.51 5.45
CA ARG A 98 -15.64 20.70 4.35
C ARG A 98 -16.66 20.50 3.22
N GLY A 99 -17.89 20.15 3.53
CA GLY A 99 -18.92 19.77 2.56
C GLY A 99 -18.80 18.32 2.09
N THR A 100 -18.36 17.42 2.97
CA THR A 100 -18.22 15.98 2.69
C THR A 100 -19.55 15.26 2.83
N LEU A 101 -19.73 14.15 2.10
CA LEU A 101 -20.97 13.37 2.21
C LEU A 101 -21.03 12.61 3.54
N MET A 102 -22.15 12.70 4.26
CA MET A 102 -22.40 11.87 5.43
C MET A 102 -22.67 10.42 5.03
N ILE A 103 -22.33 9.49 5.91
CA ILE A 103 -22.44 8.05 5.64
C ILE A 103 -23.44 7.42 6.59
N GLN A 104 -24.57 6.95 6.06
CA GLN A 104 -25.60 6.21 6.80
C GLN A 104 -25.81 4.83 6.16
N PRO A 105 -25.17 3.75 6.65
CA PRO A 105 -25.14 2.47 5.94
C PRO A 105 -26.49 1.75 5.80
N SER A 106 -27.49 2.13 6.62
CA SER A 106 -28.85 1.61 6.50
C SER A 106 -29.58 2.10 5.25
N LEU A 107 -29.16 3.24 4.67
CA LEU A 107 -29.78 3.84 3.50
C LEU A 107 -29.50 3.01 2.24
N LYS A 108 -30.56 2.63 1.52
CA LYS A 108 -30.49 1.70 0.37
C LYS A 108 -31.50 2.05 -0.70
N GLY A 109 -31.14 1.81 -1.96
CA GLY A 109 -32.05 1.95 -3.10
C GLY A 109 -32.70 3.33 -3.16
N ALA A 110 -34.02 3.36 -3.40
CA ALA A 110 -34.79 4.60 -3.55
C ALA A 110 -34.81 5.50 -2.31
N ALA A 111 -34.51 4.97 -1.11
CA ALA A 111 -34.52 5.76 0.12
C ALA A 111 -33.53 6.93 0.08
N HIS A 112 -32.47 6.86 -0.74
CA HIS A 112 -31.54 7.97 -0.94
C HIS A 112 -32.16 9.21 -1.59
N VAL A 113 -33.30 9.07 -2.28
CA VAL A 113 -33.94 10.15 -3.07
C VAL A 113 -35.45 10.23 -2.82
N ASP A 114 -35.94 9.52 -1.81
CA ASP A 114 -37.36 9.53 -1.44
C ASP A 114 -37.63 10.69 -0.50
N THR A 115 -37.92 11.85 -1.10
CA THR A 115 -38.19 13.10 -0.38
C THR A 115 -39.52 13.09 0.39
N THR A 116 -40.25 11.97 0.38
CA THR A 116 -41.52 11.82 1.10
C THR A 116 -41.37 11.17 2.48
N GLN A 117 -40.18 10.63 2.80
CA GLN A 117 -39.90 10.06 4.11
C GLN A 117 -39.56 11.15 5.12
N ASP A 118 -40.07 10.99 6.36
CA ASP A 118 -39.85 11.95 7.44
C ASP A 118 -38.37 12.06 7.86
N ASP A 119 -37.58 11.02 7.61
CA ASP A 119 -36.14 10.95 7.90
C ASP A 119 -35.27 11.19 6.65
N PHE A 120 -35.85 11.71 5.57
CA PHE A 120 -35.09 12.08 4.38
C PHE A 120 -34.16 13.26 4.66
N HIS A 121 -32.88 13.08 4.36
CA HIS A 121 -31.87 14.13 4.38
C HIS A 121 -30.99 14.06 3.12
N PRO A 122 -30.81 15.17 2.38
CA PRO A 122 -29.89 15.22 1.25
C PRO A 122 -28.44 15.08 1.73
N PHE A 123 -27.50 14.77 0.82
CA PHE A 123 -26.06 14.64 1.11
C PHE A 123 -25.67 13.50 2.08
N ILE A 124 -26.58 12.55 2.31
CA ILE A 124 -26.30 11.30 3.03
C ILE A 124 -26.26 10.12 2.05
N VAL A 125 -25.23 9.27 2.14
CA VAL A 125 -25.06 8.08 1.32
C VAL A 125 -24.93 6.81 2.16
N GLY A 126 -25.54 5.72 1.71
CA GLY A 126 -25.47 4.41 2.36
C GLY A 126 -24.90 3.32 1.44
N ASP A 127 -25.49 2.13 1.47
CA ASP A 127 -25.13 1.06 0.53
C ASP A 127 -25.90 1.27 -0.78
N VAL A 128 -25.21 1.88 -1.75
CA VAL A 128 -25.76 2.23 -3.06
C VAL A 128 -25.83 1.03 -4.02
N ASN A 129 -25.24 -0.12 -3.66
CA ASN A 129 -25.22 -1.33 -4.49
C ASN A 129 -25.45 -2.60 -3.65
N PRO A 130 -26.56 -2.71 -2.89
CA PRO A 130 -26.72 -3.74 -1.86
C PRO A 130 -26.82 -5.16 -2.41
N GLY A 131 -27.23 -5.32 -3.68
CA GLY A 131 -27.33 -6.61 -4.37
C GLY A 131 -26.03 -7.07 -5.07
N GLY A 132 -24.98 -6.26 -5.06
CA GLY A 132 -23.73 -6.52 -5.78
C GLY A 132 -22.48 -6.26 -4.95
N THR A 133 -21.35 -6.15 -5.63
CA THR A 133 -20.08 -5.74 -5.02
C THR A 133 -20.22 -4.36 -4.39
N PHE A 134 -19.65 -4.16 -3.21
CA PHE A 134 -19.78 -2.90 -2.48
C PHE A 134 -19.16 -1.75 -3.30
N VAL A 135 -19.89 -0.64 -3.42
CA VAL A 135 -19.42 0.57 -4.08
C VAL A 135 -19.05 1.62 -3.03
N HIS A 136 -17.76 1.97 -3.00
CA HIS A 136 -17.21 3.05 -2.21
C HIS A 136 -17.56 4.39 -2.87
N VAL A 137 -18.61 5.05 -2.40
CA VAL A 137 -18.90 6.43 -2.77
C VAL A 137 -18.00 7.35 -1.95
N LEU A 138 -17.23 8.18 -2.64
CA LEU A 138 -16.32 9.19 -2.09
C LEU A 138 -16.53 10.49 -2.86
N ASP A 139 -16.68 11.60 -2.15
CA ASP A 139 -16.45 12.93 -2.73
C ASP A 139 -14.93 13.21 -2.83
N PRO A 140 -14.50 14.22 -3.61
CA PRO A 140 -13.08 14.52 -3.78
C PRO A 140 -12.34 14.84 -2.48
N ILE A 141 -13.01 15.47 -1.52
CA ILE A 141 -12.42 15.85 -0.23
C ILE A 141 -12.18 14.60 0.61
N GLY A 142 -13.19 13.73 0.73
CA GLY A 142 -13.05 12.44 1.40
C GLY A 142 -11.97 11.56 0.77
N LEU A 143 -11.88 11.54 -0.56
CA LEU A 143 -10.83 10.81 -1.28
C LEU A 143 -9.43 11.37 -0.98
N GLU A 144 -9.27 12.69 -0.93
CA GLU A 144 -8.00 13.36 -0.59
C GLU A 144 -7.50 12.94 0.79
N PHE A 145 -8.38 12.91 1.80
CA PHE A 145 -8.03 12.42 3.14
C PHE A 145 -7.61 10.95 3.13
N VAL A 146 -8.37 10.10 2.43
CA VAL A 146 -8.04 8.67 2.31
C VAL A 146 -6.67 8.48 1.66
N MET A 147 -6.38 9.17 0.55
CA MET A 147 -5.13 9.00 -0.19
C MET A 147 -3.91 9.64 0.49
N SER A 148 -4.11 10.72 1.25
CA SER A 148 -3.02 11.38 1.99
C SER A 148 -2.53 10.57 3.19
N GLU A 149 -3.46 9.94 3.92
CA GLU A 149 -3.15 9.08 5.07
C GLU A 149 -2.75 7.66 4.66
N LEU A 150 -3.38 7.10 3.62
CA LEU A 150 -3.18 5.73 3.14
C LEU A 150 -2.49 5.72 1.78
N ASP A 151 -1.26 6.21 1.78
CA ASP A 151 -0.46 6.49 0.57
C ASP A 151 0.26 5.27 -0.03
N THR A 152 0.01 4.06 0.50
CA THR A 152 0.43 2.81 -0.14
C THR A 152 -0.79 2.03 -0.61
N VAL A 153 -0.63 1.31 -1.73
CA VAL A 153 -1.71 0.48 -2.27
C VAL A 153 -2.16 -0.62 -1.29
N ALA A 154 -1.24 -1.13 -0.46
CA ALA A 154 -1.55 -2.11 0.57
C ALA A 154 -2.43 -1.51 1.68
N ASP A 155 -2.11 -0.29 2.14
CA ASP A 155 -2.89 0.41 3.16
C ASP A 155 -4.28 0.80 2.62
N LEU A 156 -4.34 1.35 1.40
CA LEU A 156 -5.58 1.71 0.73
C LEU A 156 -6.52 0.51 0.54
N THR A 157 -6.03 -0.59 -0.05
CA THR A 157 -6.87 -1.77 -0.31
C THR A 157 -7.33 -2.47 0.99
N THR A 158 -6.50 -2.42 2.04
CA THR A 158 -6.87 -2.89 3.38
C THR A 158 -7.99 -2.04 3.97
N TYR A 159 -7.91 -0.72 3.82
CA TYR A 159 -8.95 0.20 4.26
C TYR A 159 -10.26 0.02 3.49
N LEU A 160 -10.23 -0.07 2.15
CA LEU A 160 -11.42 -0.32 1.34
C LEU A 160 -12.10 -1.63 1.75
N GLY A 161 -11.34 -2.72 1.94
CA GLY A 161 -11.88 -3.98 2.43
C GLY A 161 -12.52 -3.86 3.82
N ALA A 162 -11.88 -3.12 4.73
CA ALA A 162 -12.43 -2.87 6.05
C ALA A 162 -13.69 -1.99 6.01
N ARG A 163 -13.71 -0.95 5.15
CA ARG A 163 -14.80 0.00 4.96
C ARG A 163 -16.04 -0.73 4.44
N ALA A 164 -15.92 -1.51 3.36
CA ALA A 164 -17.02 -2.31 2.83
C ALA A 164 -17.60 -3.24 3.91
N LYS A 165 -16.73 -3.88 4.71
CA LYS A 165 -17.14 -4.78 5.79
C LYS A 165 -17.89 -4.06 6.90
N ILE A 166 -17.40 -2.91 7.39
CA ILE A 166 -18.06 -2.22 8.51
C ILE A 166 -19.41 -1.63 8.08
N LEU A 167 -19.49 -1.02 6.88
CA LEU A 167 -20.72 -0.45 6.33
C LEU A 167 -21.79 -1.54 6.14
N ARG A 168 -21.43 -2.73 5.64
CA ARG A 168 -22.38 -3.86 5.48
C ARG A 168 -22.65 -4.68 6.74
N SER A 169 -21.90 -4.46 7.82
CA SER A 169 -22.03 -5.29 9.03
C SER A 169 -23.25 -4.95 9.91
N GLY A 170 -23.94 -3.84 9.65
CA GLY A 170 -24.99 -3.30 10.52
C GLY A 170 -24.46 -2.70 11.84
N ARG A 171 -23.13 -2.55 11.96
CA ARG A 171 -22.48 -2.04 13.18
C ARG A 171 -22.18 -0.55 13.13
N LEU A 172 -22.15 0.07 11.97
CA LEU A 172 -22.03 1.53 11.83
C LEU A 172 -23.44 2.08 11.58
N SER A 173 -23.88 3.01 12.43
CA SER A 173 -25.16 3.71 12.28
C SER A 173 -24.99 4.96 11.43
N LEU A 174 -23.98 5.78 11.75
CA LEU A 174 -23.71 7.05 11.07
C LEU A 174 -22.22 7.37 11.15
N ALA A 175 -21.66 7.96 10.10
CA ALA A 175 -20.43 8.73 10.16
C ALA A 175 -20.66 10.10 9.52
N ALA A 176 -20.18 11.16 10.17
CA ALA A 176 -20.34 12.54 9.70
C ALA A 176 -19.56 12.86 8.41
N GLY A 177 -18.58 12.04 8.05
CA GLY A 177 -17.80 12.18 6.82
C GLY A 177 -16.77 11.05 6.69
N GLU A 178 -16.11 10.97 5.54
CA GLU A 178 -15.10 9.94 5.26
C GLU A 178 -13.83 10.19 6.08
N GLU A 179 -13.42 11.44 6.24
CA GLU A 179 -12.28 11.88 7.03
C GLU A 179 -12.43 11.52 8.51
N HIS A 180 -13.65 11.63 9.06
CA HIS A 180 -13.95 11.19 10.41
C HIS A 180 -13.95 9.66 10.53
N LEU A 181 -14.50 8.95 9.53
CA LEU A 181 -14.47 7.49 9.45
C LEU A 181 -13.02 6.96 9.39
N LEU A 182 -12.16 7.61 8.59
CA LEU A 182 -10.74 7.33 8.45
C LEU A 182 -9.98 7.61 9.75
N ALA A 183 -10.24 8.74 10.41
CA ALA A 183 -9.65 9.07 11.70
C ALA A 183 -9.94 7.99 12.75
N ALA A 184 -11.20 7.53 12.84
CA ALA A 184 -11.59 6.45 13.74
C ALA A 184 -10.85 5.14 13.40
N TYR A 185 -10.67 4.83 12.12
CA TYR A 185 -9.90 3.68 11.65
C TYR A 185 -8.43 3.73 12.12
N MET A 186 -7.79 4.89 11.95
CA MET A 186 -6.38 5.12 12.28
C MET A 186 -6.16 5.17 13.80
N MET A 187 -7.00 5.89 14.55
CA MET A 187 -6.90 6.03 16.01
C MET A 187 -7.14 4.72 16.76
N ASN A 188 -8.01 3.85 16.27
CA ASN A 188 -8.17 2.52 16.87
C ASN A 188 -6.99 1.61 16.59
N GLY A 189 -6.28 1.86 15.48
CA GLY A 189 -4.89 1.48 15.33
C GLY A 189 -4.15 1.70 16.63
N PHE A 190 -4.07 2.95 17.10
CA PHE A 190 -3.34 3.34 18.31
C PHE A 190 -3.55 2.44 19.53
N LYS A 191 -4.79 1.96 19.70
CA LYS A 191 -5.23 1.22 20.88
C LYS A 191 -4.98 -0.29 20.73
N ASP A 192 -5.14 -0.82 19.52
CA ASP A 192 -5.22 -2.26 19.26
C ASP A 192 -3.94 -2.88 18.69
N GLY A 193 -3.00 -2.06 18.22
CA GLY A 193 -1.83 -2.55 17.52
C GLY A 193 -2.03 -2.74 16.01
N ARG A 194 -3.21 -2.38 15.48
CA ARG A 194 -3.59 -2.53 14.07
C ARG A 194 -4.80 -1.64 13.74
N PRO A 195 -4.82 -0.94 12.60
CA PRO A 195 -5.96 -0.12 12.22
C PRO A 195 -7.28 -0.91 12.15
N GLY A 196 -8.40 -0.22 12.39
CA GLY A 196 -9.74 -0.81 12.32
C GLY A 196 -10.83 0.06 12.95
N PHE A 197 -12.09 -0.14 12.60
CA PHE A 197 -13.16 0.76 13.06
C PHE A 197 -13.66 0.56 14.48
N VAL A 198 -13.32 -0.57 15.12
CA VAL A 198 -13.81 -0.89 16.48
C VAL A 198 -12.65 -1.35 17.36
N PRO A 199 -12.44 -0.73 18.53
CA PRO A 199 -11.43 -1.17 19.50
C PRO A 199 -11.62 -2.64 19.90
N GLU A 200 -10.53 -3.37 20.07
CA GLU A 200 -10.50 -4.80 20.38
C GLU A 200 -11.21 -5.10 21.70
N LYS A 201 -10.99 -4.23 22.70
CA LYS A 201 -11.65 -4.31 24.00
C LYS A 201 -13.18 -4.19 23.90
N LEU A 202 -13.67 -3.45 22.91
CA LEU A 202 -15.09 -3.26 22.66
C LEU A 202 -15.66 -4.31 21.71
N ARG A 203 -14.87 -5.01 20.88
CA ARG A 203 -15.40 -6.04 19.94
C ARG A 203 -16.25 -7.12 20.63
N LYS A 204 -15.96 -7.49 21.88
CA LYS A 204 -16.73 -8.49 22.65
C LYS A 204 -17.96 -7.90 23.35
N LYS A 205 -17.85 -6.71 23.96
CA LYS A 205 -18.93 -6.04 24.70
C LYS A 205 -19.92 -5.29 23.79
N ALA A 206 -19.41 -4.70 22.72
CA ALA A 206 -20.16 -3.96 21.68
C ALA A 206 -20.71 -4.88 20.59
N ARG A 207 -20.95 -6.17 20.86
CA ARG A 207 -21.54 -7.10 19.87
C ARG A 207 -22.93 -6.65 19.40
N ARG A 208 -23.61 -5.81 20.20
CA ARG A 208 -24.93 -5.23 19.90
C ARG A 208 -24.94 -3.70 19.79
N ALA A 209 -23.83 -3.01 20.06
CA ALA A 209 -23.80 -1.55 20.02
C ALA A 209 -23.48 -1.08 18.59
N GLN A 210 -24.28 -0.13 18.11
CA GLN A 210 -23.98 0.58 16.86
C GLN A 210 -22.95 1.68 17.14
N LEU A 211 -22.03 1.83 16.20
CA LEU A 211 -21.02 2.88 16.17
C LEU A 211 -21.62 4.11 15.53
N VAL A 212 -21.42 5.26 16.16
CA VAL A 212 -21.65 6.58 15.58
C VAL A 212 -20.30 7.28 15.56
N ILE A 213 -19.92 7.84 14.42
CA ILE A 213 -18.68 8.58 14.23
C ILE A 213 -19.06 10.05 14.02
N PRO A 214 -18.97 10.88 15.06
CA PRO A 214 -19.37 12.27 14.99
C PRO A 214 -18.35 13.12 14.23
N GLU A 215 -18.73 14.36 13.95
CA GLU A 215 -17.81 15.41 13.53
C GLU A 215 -16.74 15.66 14.62
N GLY A 216 -15.55 16.14 14.22
CA GLY A 216 -14.44 16.43 15.14
C GLY A 216 -13.44 15.27 15.34
N GLU A 217 -13.74 14.06 14.85
CA GLU A 217 -12.87 12.90 15.00
C GLU A 217 -11.54 13.07 14.23
N TYR A 218 -11.56 13.78 13.09
CA TYR A 218 -10.36 14.00 12.28
C TYR A 218 -9.44 15.04 12.94
N GLU A 219 -10.00 16.12 13.48
CA GLU A 219 -9.33 17.14 14.27
C GLU A 219 -8.67 16.51 15.51
N THR A 220 -9.39 15.61 16.17
CA THR A 220 -8.87 14.83 17.30
C THR A 220 -7.70 13.94 16.86
N TYR A 221 -7.80 13.31 15.69
CA TYR A 221 -6.71 12.51 15.14
C TYR A 221 -5.47 13.36 14.82
N VAL A 222 -5.60 14.44 14.06
CA VAL A 222 -4.43 15.23 13.63
C VAL A 222 -3.73 15.97 14.79
N SER A 223 -4.48 16.33 15.83
CA SER A 223 -3.93 16.92 17.07
C SER A 223 -3.31 15.88 18.02
N SER A 224 -3.44 14.59 17.72
CA SER A 224 -2.93 13.52 18.57
C SER A 224 -1.42 13.33 18.42
N GLN A 225 -0.80 12.84 19.50
CA GLN A 225 0.59 12.38 19.49
C GLN A 225 0.82 11.28 18.45
N LEU A 226 -0.17 10.41 18.24
CA LEU A 226 -0.12 9.34 17.24
C LEU A 226 0.12 9.89 15.83
N HIS A 227 -0.66 10.87 15.42
CA HIS A 227 -0.55 11.45 14.08
C HIS A 227 0.84 12.07 13.87
N SER A 228 1.35 12.80 14.88
CA SER A 228 2.70 13.36 14.85
C SER A 228 3.78 12.29 14.72
N GLU A 229 3.64 11.16 15.43
CA GLU A 229 4.56 10.03 15.34
C GLU A 229 4.50 9.34 13.97
N ILE A 230 3.30 9.10 13.43
CA ILE A 230 3.12 8.54 12.09
C ILE A 230 3.75 9.46 11.03
N ALA A 231 3.50 10.77 11.11
CA ALA A 231 4.06 11.75 10.18
C ALA A 231 5.60 11.73 10.21
N ALA A 232 6.21 11.72 11.39
CA ALA A 232 7.66 11.63 11.54
C ALA A 232 8.24 10.31 10.99
N LEU A 233 7.54 9.20 11.20
CA LEU A 233 7.94 7.89 10.65
C LEU A 233 7.79 7.85 9.12
N LYS A 234 6.72 8.44 8.57
CA LYS A 234 6.49 8.53 7.11
C LYS A 234 7.62 9.26 6.40
N GLN A 235 8.18 10.31 7.00
CA GLN A 235 9.38 10.97 6.48
C GLN A 235 10.58 10.02 6.39
N GLN A 236 10.76 9.14 7.38
CA GLN A 236 11.87 8.16 7.38
C GLN A 236 11.71 7.08 6.30
N SER A 237 10.49 6.80 5.84
CA SER A 237 10.25 5.87 4.73
C SER A 237 10.50 6.45 3.35
N MET A 238 10.77 7.76 3.20
CA MET A 238 10.95 8.39 1.88
C MET A 238 12.07 7.73 1.07
N LEU A 239 13.17 7.32 1.70
CA LEU A 239 14.23 6.55 1.05
C LEU A 239 13.69 5.29 0.34
N TRP A 240 12.70 4.61 0.92
CA TRP A 240 12.10 3.45 0.29
C TRP A 240 11.25 3.81 -0.94
N ASP A 241 10.52 4.93 -0.86
CA ASP A 241 9.72 5.43 -1.99
C ASP A 241 10.63 5.92 -3.13
N GLU A 242 11.75 6.57 -2.81
CA GLU A 242 12.80 6.97 -3.77
C GLU A 242 13.42 5.75 -4.47
N VAL A 243 13.71 4.67 -3.72
CA VAL A 243 14.21 3.41 -4.30
C VAL A 243 13.18 2.78 -5.23
N ILE A 244 11.89 2.80 -4.86
CA ILE A 244 10.80 2.32 -5.74
C ILE A 244 10.77 3.13 -7.03
N GLU A 245 10.85 4.47 -6.96
CA GLU A 245 10.81 5.34 -8.13
C GLU A 245 12.03 5.10 -9.03
N LEU A 246 13.23 5.07 -8.45
CA LEU A 246 14.48 4.79 -9.15
C LEU A 246 14.41 3.47 -9.93
N ILE A 247 13.99 2.39 -9.27
CA ILE A 247 13.82 1.08 -9.91
C ILE A 247 12.71 1.13 -10.99
N SER A 248 11.61 1.84 -10.72
CA SER A 248 10.49 1.93 -11.67
C SER A 248 10.92 2.63 -12.96
N GLU A 249 11.67 3.72 -12.86
CA GLU A 249 12.22 4.42 -14.03
C GLU A 249 13.13 3.50 -14.86
N ASP A 250 14.00 2.73 -14.22
CA ASP A 250 14.91 1.81 -14.89
C ASP A 250 14.18 0.64 -15.57
N VAL A 251 13.12 0.13 -14.95
CA VAL A 251 12.22 -0.87 -15.56
C VAL A 251 11.51 -0.29 -16.78
N LEU A 252 11.01 0.96 -16.68
CA LEU A 252 10.31 1.64 -17.78
C LEU A 252 11.24 2.00 -18.94
N LYS A 253 12.49 2.37 -18.65
CA LYS A 253 13.52 2.72 -19.66
C LYS A 253 14.16 1.50 -20.32
N GLY A 254 13.93 0.29 -19.79
CA GLY A 254 14.52 -0.95 -20.31
C GLY A 254 16.03 -1.04 -20.09
N THR A 255 16.58 -0.31 -19.11
CA THR A 255 18.01 -0.24 -18.79
C THR A 255 18.49 -1.35 -17.85
N SER A 256 17.61 -2.30 -17.49
CA SER A 256 17.95 -3.46 -16.67
C SER A 256 18.97 -4.37 -17.38
N ILE A 257 20.12 -4.60 -16.74
CA ILE A 257 21.22 -5.41 -17.29
C ILE A 257 20.91 -6.91 -17.18
N ALA A 258 21.39 -7.69 -18.15
CA ALA A 258 21.33 -9.15 -18.16
C ALA A 258 22.12 -9.75 -16.99
N ILE A 259 21.54 -10.73 -16.28
CA ILE A 259 22.23 -11.50 -15.24
C ILE A 259 22.34 -12.94 -15.72
N LEU A 260 23.57 -13.45 -15.87
CA LEU A 260 24.00 -14.86 -16.03
C LEU A 260 22.87 -15.85 -16.42
N ASP A 261 22.78 -16.15 -17.72
CA ASP A 261 21.87 -17.10 -18.38
C ASP A 261 20.36 -16.81 -18.28
N HIS A 262 19.95 -15.72 -17.62
CA HIS A 262 18.60 -15.20 -17.73
C HIS A 262 18.66 -13.95 -18.62
N GLN A 263 18.04 -14.04 -19.80
CA GLN A 263 17.78 -12.85 -20.63
C GLN A 263 17.21 -11.75 -19.72
N PRO A 264 17.65 -10.48 -19.82
CA PRO A 264 17.15 -9.37 -19.04
C PRO A 264 15.68 -9.19 -19.39
N SER A 265 14.82 -9.95 -18.72
CA SER A 265 13.40 -9.79 -18.91
C SER A 265 12.97 -8.75 -17.90
N VAL A 266 12.38 -7.69 -18.42
CA VAL A 266 11.51 -6.74 -17.71
C VAL A 266 10.64 -7.43 -16.64
N SER A 267 10.35 -8.73 -16.80
CA SER A 267 9.61 -9.59 -15.86
C SER A 267 10.28 -9.84 -14.49
N LEU A 268 11.62 -9.89 -14.37
CA LEU A 268 12.30 -10.13 -13.08
C LEU A 268 12.31 -8.87 -12.21
N SER A 269 12.64 -7.73 -12.82
CA SER A 269 12.61 -6.43 -12.16
C SER A 269 11.17 -5.98 -11.85
N GLU A 270 10.17 -6.29 -12.70
CA GLU A 270 8.75 -6.06 -12.38
C GLU A 270 8.29 -6.87 -11.17
N LYS A 271 8.65 -8.15 -11.08
CA LYS A 271 8.32 -8.99 -9.91
C LYS A 271 8.90 -8.40 -8.63
N ALA A 272 10.14 -7.94 -8.68
CA ALA A 272 10.76 -7.31 -7.52
C ALA A 272 10.05 -6.01 -7.15
N LEU A 273 9.79 -5.14 -8.14
CA LEU A 273 9.05 -3.90 -7.93
C LEU A 273 7.68 -4.15 -7.31
N ARG A 274 6.95 -5.17 -7.78
CA ARG A 274 5.65 -5.56 -7.21
C ARG A 274 5.76 -5.96 -5.74
N VAL A 275 6.78 -6.74 -5.36
CA VAL A 275 6.99 -7.15 -3.96
C VAL A 275 7.36 -5.93 -3.10
N ILE A 276 8.23 -5.05 -3.57
CA ILE A 276 8.70 -3.86 -2.84
C ILE A 276 7.57 -2.84 -2.65
N ALA A 277 6.82 -2.56 -3.73
CA ALA A 277 5.69 -1.64 -3.71
C ALA A 277 4.52 -2.18 -2.86
N ALA A 278 4.46 -3.50 -2.66
CA ALA A 278 3.46 -4.15 -1.84
C ALA A 278 3.63 -3.97 -0.34
N GLU A 279 4.74 -3.38 0.12
CA GLU A 279 4.94 -3.15 1.55
C GLU A 279 4.07 -1.98 2.07
N PRO A 280 3.30 -2.19 3.15
CA PRO A 280 2.59 -1.12 3.86
C PRO A 280 3.55 -0.06 4.41
N ARG A 281 3.07 1.17 4.64
CA ARG A 281 3.89 2.31 5.07
C ARG A 281 4.80 1.98 6.26
N MET A 282 4.26 1.36 7.30
CA MET A 282 5.03 1.00 8.50
C MET A 282 6.14 -0.03 8.23
N THR A 283 5.94 -0.93 7.27
CA THR A 283 7.00 -1.85 6.85
C THR A 283 8.06 -1.10 6.06
N ARG A 284 7.67 -0.18 5.15
CA ARG A 284 8.60 0.68 4.40
C ARG A 284 9.51 1.47 5.32
N VAL A 285 9.01 1.99 6.45
CA VAL A 285 9.84 2.68 7.47
C VAL A 285 10.94 1.76 7.99
N SER A 286 10.59 0.53 8.36
CA SER A 286 11.54 -0.44 8.91
C SER A 286 12.60 -0.83 7.88
N LEU A 287 12.19 -0.99 6.61
CA LEU A 287 13.07 -1.34 5.50
C LEU A 287 13.99 -0.16 5.12
N ALA A 288 13.46 1.06 5.08
CA ALA A 288 14.23 2.28 4.84
C ALA A 288 15.31 2.49 5.91
N GLN A 289 14.96 2.36 7.20
CA GLN A 289 15.93 2.45 8.30
C GLN A 289 17.03 1.38 8.20
N ALA A 290 16.66 0.16 7.82
CA ALA A 290 17.62 -0.90 7.62
C ALA A 290 18.54 -0.61 6.43
N LEU A 291 18.01 -0.15 5.30
CA LEU A 291 18.79 0.23 4.12
C LEU A 291 19.72 1.41 4.40
N TRP A 292 19.20 2.51 4.94
CA TRP A 292 20.00 3.67 5.34
C TRP A 292 21.11 3.28 6.30
N GLY A 293 20.78 2.51 7.34
CA GLY A 293 21.78 2.03 8.30
C GLY A 293 22.80 1.05 7.70
N ALA A 294 22.54 0.46 6.52
CA ALA A 294 23.53 -0.31 5.77
C ALA A 294 24.47 0.61 4.97
N MET A 295 23.91 1.61 4.29
CA MET A 295 24.68 2.62 3.54
C MET A 295 25.57 3.46 4.45
N ASP A 296 24.99 4.05 5.50
CA ASP A 296 25.68 4.88 6.50
C ASP A 296 26.84 4.15 7.16
N ARG A 297 26.62 2.88 7.53
CA ARG A 297 27.67 2.06 8.12
C ARG A 297 28.79 1.76 7.14
N CYS A 298 28.46 1.40 5.91
CA CYS A 298 29.45 1.13 4.85
C CYS A 298 30.37 2.34 4.63
N VAL A 299 29.82 3.55 4.63
CA VAL A 299 30.59 4.79 4.46
C VAL A 299 31.40 5.13 5.71
N ARG A 300 30.79 5.13 6.89
CA ARG A 300 31.46 5.52 8.14
C ARG A 300 32.63 4.60 8.49
N GLU A 301 32.51 3.31 8.19
CA GLU A 301 33.55 2.30 8.47
C GLU A 301 34.47 2.04 7.25
N ASP A 302 34.36 2.84 6.18
CA ASP A 302 35.15 2.73 4.94
C ASP A 302 35.22 1.28 4.39
N MET A 303 34.06 0.63 4.32
CA MET A 303 33.97 -0.78 3.98
C MET A 303 33.92 -0.96 2.46
N ALA A 304 34.76 -1.85 1.92
CA ALA A 304 34.68 -2.26 0.51
C ALA A 304 33.36 -2.96 0.15
N ARG A 305 32.68 -3.53 1.16
CA ARG A 305 31.37 -4.17 1.05
C ARG A 305 30.68 -4.19 2.40
N PHE A 306 29.37 -3.95 2.39
CA PHE A 306 28.50 -4.20 3.53
C PHE A 306 27.24 -4.93 3.09
N VAL A 307 26.73 -5.84 3.93
CA VAL A 307 25.49 -6.57 3.66
C VAL A 307 24.61 -6.56 4.89
N ARG A 308 23.33 -6.28 4.68
CA ARG A 308 22.30 -6.36 5.70
C ARG A 308 21.14 -7.20 5.22
N ARG A 309 20.65 -8.06 6.10
CA ARG A 309 19.43 -8.84 5.90
C ARG A 309 18.33 -8.39 6.85
N THR A 310 17.10 -8.34 6.36
CA THR A 310 15.91 -8.09 7.18
C THR A 310 14.77 -8.97 6.70
N PHE A 311 13.80 -9.26 7.56
CA PHE A 311 12.73 -10.20 7.28
C PHE A 311 11.37 -9.59 7.57
N VAL A 312 10.45 -9.74 6.62
CA VAL A 312 9.08 -9.28 6.72
C VAL A 312 8.14 -10.48 6.69
N THR A 313 7.06 -10.43 7.47
CA THR A 313 6.00 -11.43 7.40
C THR A 313 4.66 -10.75 7.11
N ARG A 314 4.13 -10.97 5.92
CA ARG A 314 2.75 -10.63 5.56
C ARG A 314 1.83 -11.71 6.11
N ARG A 315 0.63 -11.32 6.56
CA ARG A 315 -0.29 -12.25 7.27
C ARG A 315 -1.36 -12.85 6.38
N PHE A 316 -1.72 -12.22 5.25
CA PHE A 316 -2.83 -12.65 4.41
C PHE A 316 -2.53 -12.41 2.93
N PRO A 317 -2.17 -13.46 2.15
CA PRO A 317 -1.74 -14.78 2.63
C PRO A 317 -0.45 -14.67 3.46
N VAL A 318 -0.15 -15.70 4.28
CA VAL A 318 1.11 -15.69 5.04
C VAL A 318 2.27 -15.81 4.07
N GLN A 319 3.04 -14.73 3.93
CA GLN A 319 4.25 -14.70 3.12
C GLN A 319 5.41 -14.24 4.00
N ARG A 320 6.48 -15.02 4.00
CA ARG A 320 7.73 -14.65 4.67
C ARG A 320 8.72 -14.21 3.61
N ILE A 321 9.11 -12.95 3.68
CA ILE A 321 9.95 -12.29 2.69
C ILE A 321 11.28 -11.96 3.35
N GLY A 322 12.38 -12.39 2.74
CA GLY A 322 13.72 -11.92 3.09
C GLY A 322 14.09 -10.73 2.22
N TYR A 323 14.70 -9.71 2.81
CA TYR A 323 15.31 -8.59 2.11
C TYR A 323 16.82 -8.63 2.34
N VAL A 324 17.59 -8.52 1.26
CA VAL A 324 19.05 -8.43 1.29
C VAL A 324 19.45 -7.08 0.70
N PHE A 325 20.09 -6.25 1.51
CA PHE A 325 20.71 -4.99 1.09
C PHE A 325 22.21 -5.20 0.98
N LEU A 326 22.73 -5.12 -0.24
CA LEU A 326 24.14 -5.27 -0.55
C LEU A 326 24.71 -3.90 -0.96
N ILE A 327 25.67 -3.39 -0.21
CA ILE A 327 26.37 -2.15 -0.53
C ILE A 327 27.78 -2.52 -0.99
N VAL A 328 28.12 -2.18 -2.23
CA VAL A 328 29.45 -2.45 -2.80
C VAL A 328 29.90 -1.20 -3.56
N PRO A 329 30.61 -0.26 -2.93
CA PRO A 329 31.09 0.93 -3.63
C PRO A 329 32.04 0.56 -4.78
N HIS A 330 31.86 1.17 -5.96
CA HIS A 330 32.82 1.03 -7.05
C HIS A 330 34.08 1.87 -6.78
N HIS A 331 35.23 1.19 -6.71
CA HIS A 331 36.54 1.83 -6.55
C HIS A 331 37.22 2.03 -7.91
N LYS A 332 37.86 3.20 -8.11
CA LYS A 332 38.64 3.47 -9.32
C LYS A 332 39.79 2.45 -9.42
N GLY A 333 39.85 1.70 -10.53
CA GLY A 333 40.88 0.69 -10.78
C GLY A 333 40.44 -0.76 -10.60
N ALA A 334 39.19 -1.03 -10.20
CA ALA A 334 38.65 -2.38 -9.96
C ALA A 334 38.10 -3.09 -11.22
N GLY A 335 38.63 -2.76 -12.41
CA GLY A 335 38.14 -3.25 -13.70
C GLY A 335 37.22 -2.26 -14.40
N THR A 336 36.54 -2.73 -15.45
CA THR A 336 35.52 -1.95 -16.16
C THR A 336 34.24 -1.86 -15.33
N TYR A 337 33.44 -0.82 -15.59
CA TYR A 337 32.18 -0.63 -14.87
C TYR A 337 31.17 -1.77 -15.12
N GLU A 338 31.22 -2.38 -16.31
CA GLU A 338 30.37 -3.52 -16.69
C GLU A 338 30.75 -4.80 -15.93
N GLU A 339 32.04 -5.08 -15.80
CA GLU A 339 32.55 -6.19 -14.98
C GLU A 339 32.15 -5.99 -13.51
N TYR A 340 32.26 -4.77 -12.99
CA TYR A 340 31.80 -4.42 -11.64
C TYR A 340 30.30 -4.70 -11.43
N ARG A 341 29.43 -4.27 -12.36
CA ARG A 341 27.98 -4.52 -12.24
C ARG A 341 27.67 -6.02 -12.29
N THR A 342 28.32 -6.76 -13.18
CA THR A 342 28.19 -8.22 -13.28
C THR A 342 28.63 -8.91 -11.99
N TYR A 343 29.75 -8.49 -11.41
CA TYR A 343 30.27 -8.98 -10.14
C TYR A 343 29.28 -8.71 -8.98
N ARG A 344 28.79 -7.48 -8.86
CA ARG A 344 27.83 -7.08 -7.81
C ARG A 344 26.51 -7.84 -7.92
N SER A 345 25.97 -8.01 -9.12
CA SER A 345 24.75 -8.78 -9.37
C SER A 345 24.91 -10.25 -9.00
N SER A 346 26.03 -10.88 -9.39
CA SER A 346 26.35 -12.27 -9.06
C SER A 346 26.50 -12.49 -7.54
N MET A 347 27.12 -11.53 -6.87
CA MET A 347 27.25 -11.53 -5.41
C MET A 347 25.89 -11.37 -4.72
N LEU A 348 25.04 -10.46 -5.20
CA LEU A 348 23.68 -10.27 -4.68
C LEU A 348 22.87 -11.56 -4.75
N GLN A 349 22.89 -12.22 -5.91
CA GLN A 349 22.19 -13.49 -6.12
C GLN A 349 22.70 -14.57 -5.15
N THR A 350 24.02 -14.65 -4.94
CA THR A 350 24.64 -15.60 -4.01
C THR A 350 24.21 -15.36 -2.56
N TYR A 351 24.09 -14.10 -2.14
CA TYR A 351 23.52 -13.77 -0.82
C TYR A 351 22.05 -14.18 -0.71
N CYS A 352 21.24 -13.94 -1.75
CA CYS A 352 19.83 -14.34 -1.76
C CYS A 352 19.65 -15.86 -1.63
N PHE A 353 20.44 -16.65 -2.36
CA PHE A 353 20.45 -18.11 -2.22
C PHE A 353 20.93 -18.58 -0.85
N SER A 354 21.94 -17.92 -0.28
CA SER A 354 22.40 -18.22 1.09
C SER A 354 21.30 -18.01 2.11
N VAL A 355 20.54 -16.91 1.99
CA VAL A 355 19.38 -16.62 2.84
C VAL A 355 18.30 -17.70 2.74
N PHE A 356 18.03 -18.25 1.54
CA PHE A 356 17.09 -19.37 1.40
C PHE A 356 17.60 -20.66 2.07
N ARG A 357 18.89 -20.97 2.01
CA ARG A 357 19.47 -22.14 2.71
C ARG A 357 19.32 -22.05 4.22
N GLU A 358 19.47 -20.86 4.78
CA GLU A 358 19.38 -20.62 6.21
C GLU A 358 17.94 -20.52 6.72
N HIS A 359 17.02 -20.11 5.84
CA HIS A 359 15.64 -19.83 6.17
C HIS A 359 14.70 -20.47 5.16
N ALA A 360 14.59 -21.80 5.23
CA ALA A 360 13.75 -22.61 4.34
C ALA A 360 12.26 -22.23 4.36
N GLN A 361 11.79 -21.49 5.38
CA GLN A 361 10.42 -20.99 5.48
C GLN A 361 10.13 -19.75 4.62
N LEU A 362 11.12 -19.14 3.97
CA LEU A 362 10.92 -17.97 3.12
C LEU A 362 10.25 -18.39 1.81
N GLY A 363 9.20 -17.67 1.42
CA GLY A 363 8.57 -17.85 0.10
C GLY A 363 9.15 -16.93 -0.97
N THR A 364 9.87 -15.89 -0.56
CA THR A 364 10.48 -14.91 -1.47
C THR A 364 11.70 -14.28 -0.80
N VAL A 365 12.75 -14.01 -1.59
CA VAL A 365 13.86 -13.16 -1.20
C VAL A 365 14.01 -12.05 -2.23
N VAL A 366 14.04 -10.80 -1.75
CA VAL A 366 14.31 -9.60 -2.55
C VAL A 366 15.73 -9.14 -2.25
N GLY A 367 16.57 -9.11 -3.28
CA GLY A 367 17.91 -8.55 -3.23
C GLY A 367 17.92 -7.14 -3.82
N MET A 368 18.59 -6.22 -3.15
CA MET A 368 18.91 -4.89 -3.67
C MET A 368 20.39 -4.62 -3.44
N ALA A 369 21.13 -4.34 -4.52
CA ALA A 369 22.52 -3.93 -4.45
C ALA A 369 22.68 -2.47 -4.86
N PHE A 370 23.58 -1.74 -4.21
CA PHE A 370 23.81 -0.31 -4.46
C PHE A 370 25.32 0.01 -4.58
N ASP A 371 25.68 0.77 -5.60
CA ASP A 371 26.96 1.49 -5.72
C ASP A 371 26.77 2.85 -5.07
N ILE A 372 27.41 3.08 -3.93
CA ILE A 372 27.31 4.36 -3.23
C ILE A 372 28.61 5.15 -3.28
N TYR A 373 28.49 6.47 -3.16
CA TYR A 373 29.62 7.40 -3.07
C TYR A 373 29.23 8.61 -2.21
N LEU A 374 30.23 9.27 -1.64
CA LEU A 374 30.05 10.54 -0.96
C LEU A 374 30.19 11.71 -1.93
N LYS A 375 29.23 12.62 -1.88
CA LYS A 375 29.30 13.92 -2.56
C LYS A 375 28.76 14.99 -1.63
N ASP A 376 29.57 16.02 -1.36
CA ASP A 376 29.21 17.16 -0.50
C ASP A 376 28.73 16.74 0.91
N GLY A 377 29.28 15.63 1.44
CA GLY A 377 28.91 15.08 2.75
C GLY A 377 27.64 14.21 2.74
N GLU A 378 26.97 14.06 1.59
CA GLU A 378 25.79 13.22 1.41
C GLU A 378 26.14 11.89 0.74
N ILE A 379 25.49 10.81 1.20
CA ILE A 379 25.57 9.51 0.55
C ILE A 379 24.65 9.52 -0.67
N ARG A 380 25.20 9.20 -1.84
CA ARG A 380 24.46 9.10 -3.10
C ARG A 380 24.70 7.75 -3.76
N THR A 381 23.76 7.34 -4.60
CA THR A 381 23.82 6.10 -5.38
C THR A 381 24.23 6.41 -6.83
N ARG A 382 25.12 5.60 -7.43
CA ARG A 382 25.48 5.64 -8.86
C ARG A 382 24.71 4.63 -9.69
N SER A 383 24.45 3.47 -9.11
CA SER A 383 23.64 2.41 -9.73
C SER A 383 23.15 1.42 -8.70
N GLU A 384 22.14 0.67 -9.13
CA GLU A 384 21.44 -0.33 -8.34
C GLU A 384 21.20 -1.58 -9.16
N ASP A 385 21.14 -2.72 -8.48
CA ASP A 385 20.64 -3.97 -9.06
C ASP A 385 19.55 -4.51 -8.14
N VAL A 386 18.42 -4.92 -8.71
CA VAL A 386 17.30 -5.48 -7.95
C VAL A 386 16.88 -6.81 -8.52
N LEU A 387 16.55 -7.75 -7.64
CA LEU A 387 16.00 -9.04 -8.02
C LEU A 387 15.04 -9.56 -6.95
N ALA A 388 14.03 -10.30 -7.38
CA ALA A 388 13.15 -11.06 -6.49
C ALA A 388 13.11 -12.51 -6.94
N MET A 389 13.35 -13.42 -6.00
CA MET A 389 13.50 -14.84 -6.26
C MET A 389 12.53 -15.64 -5.41
N ALA A 390 12.02 -16.73 -5.98
CA ALA A 390 11.40 -17.81 -5.24
C ALA A 390 12.51 -18.78 -4.73
N PRO A 391 12.21 -19.65 -3.75
CA PRO A 391 13.15 -20.69 -3.32
C PRO A 391 13.57 -21.54 -4.51
N PRO A 392 14.87 -21.83 -4.70
CA PRO A 392 15.31 -22.74 -5.75
C PRO A 392 14.96 -24.19 -5.39
N ASP A 393 14.77 -25.01 -6.42
CA ASP A 393 14.68 -26.47 -6.30
C ASP A 393 16.06 -27.07 -6.06
N TRP A 394 16.50 -27.08 -4.79
CA TRP A 394 17.85 -27.47 -4.39
C TRP A 394 18.31 -28.83 -4.96
N THR A 395 19.09 -28.78 -6.04
CA THR A 395 19.83 -29.93 -6.57
C THR A 395 21.24 -29.98 -5.98
N PRO A 396 21.92 -31.15 -5.98
CA PRO A 396 23.33 -31.23 -5.57
C PRO A 396 24.24 -30.27 -6.34
N GLU A 397 23.95 -30.05 -7.64
CA GLU A 397 24.67 -29.10 -8.50
C GLU A 397 24.44 -27.63 -8.08
N GLN A 398 23.21 -27.25 -7.77
CA GLN A 398 22.92 -25.89 -7.28
C GLN A 398 23.58 -25.62 -5.93
N ILE A 399 23.62 -26.64 -5.05
CA ILE A 399 24.33 -26.53 -3.77
C ILE A 399 25.83 -26.37 -4.01
N ALA A 400 26.44 -27.19 -4.89
CA ALA A 400 27.85 -27.08 -5.22
C ALA A 400 28.20 -25.71 -5.84
N THR A 401 27.34 -25.21 -6.72
CA THR A 401 27.46 -23.88 -7.33
C THR A 401 27.39 -22.77 -6.27
N LEU A 402 26.42 -22.88 -5.35
CA LEU A 402 26.29 -21.93 -4.24
C LEU A 402 27.55 -21.92 -3.35
N GLU A 403 28.05 -23.09 -2.94
CA GLU A 403 29.26 -23.16 -2.10
C GLU A 403 30.51 -22.64 -2.84
N THR A 404 30.62 -22.91 -4.14
CA THR A 404 31.68 -22.36 -5.00
C THR A 404 31.60 -20.84 -5.04
N ASN A 405 30.41 -20.27 -5.26
CA ASN A 405 30.23 -18.82 -5.28
C ASN A 405 30.44 -18.17 -3.90
N ARG A 406 30.02 -18.84 -2.82
CA ARG A 406 30.27 -18.38 -1.45
C ARG A 406 31.77 -18.30 -1.16
N ALA A 407 32.54 -19.29 -1.59
CA ALA A 407 34.00 -19.29 -1.49
C ALA A 407 34.61 -18.16 -2.34
N LEU A 408 34.18 -18.02 -3.60
CA LEU A 408 34.63 -16.96 -4.52
C LEU A 408 34.43 -15.55 -3.93
N PHE A 409 33.29 -15.30 -3.30
CA PHE A 409 32.97 -14.00 -2.70
C PHE A 409 33.38 -13.86 -1.23
N GLU A 410 34.18 -14.81 -0.72
CA GLU A 410 34.66 -14.84 0.67
C GLU A 410 33.54 -14.66 1.71
N MET A 411 32.39 -15.29 1.46
CA MET A 411 31.24 -15.22 2.36
C MET A 411 31.49 -16.12 3.58
N LYS A 412 32.14 -15.56 4.61
CA LYS A 412 32.31 -16.21 5.93
C LYS A 412 30.96 -16.59 6.53
N ASP A 413 30.95 -17.61 7.41
CA ASP A 413 29.78 -18.35 7.92
C ASP A 413 28.51 -17.46 7.96
N PRO A 414 27.38 -17.95 7.43
CA PRO A 414 26.17 -17.14 7.29
C PRO A 414 25.63 -16.53 8.60
N ARG A 415 26.08 -17.03 9.76
CA ARG A 415 25.76 -16.52 11.10
C ARG A 415 26.55 -15.25 11.48
N GLU A 416 27.65 -14.91 10.81
CA GLU A 416 28.45 -13.70 11.04
C GLU A 416 27.91 -12.46 10.29
N LEU A 417 27.00 -12.67 9.34
CA LEU A 417 26.22 -11.60 8.72
C LEU A 417 25.32 -10.99 9.80
N THR A 418 25.67 -9.79 10.29
CA THR A 418 25.01 -9.15 11.43
C THR A 418 23.51 -9.17 11.26
N GLY A 419 22.86 -10.12 11.92
CA GLY A 419 21.43 -10.21 12.04
C GLY A 419 21.03 -9.21 13.11
N ALA A 420 20.79 -7.95 12.72
CA ALA A 420 19.82 -7.18 13.46
C ALA A 420 18.45 -7.77 13.10
N GLY A 421 18.13 -8.92 13.71
CA GLY A 421 16.74 -9.18 14.03
C GLY A 421 16.34 -8.00 14.89
N PHE A 422 15.73 -6.97 14.29
CA PHE A 422 15.07 -5.93 15.04
C PHE A 422 13.92 -6.62 15.79
N ARG A 423 14.27 -7.21 16.93
CA ARG A 423 13.43 -7.29 18.12
C ARG A 423 13.56 -5.98 18.91
N HIS A 424 13.82 -4.83 18.27
CA HIS A 424 12.83 -3.82 18.58
C HIS A 424 11.54 -4.38 17.99
N ARG A 425 10.65 -4.83 18.89
CA ARG A 425 9.33 -4.25 18.81
C ARG A 425 9.61 -2.75 18.61
N ILE A 426 9.61 -2.28 17.36
CA ILE A 426 9.15 -0.92 17.08
C ILE A 426 7.94 -0.88 17.98
N ARG A 427 8.00 -0.06 19.04
CA ARG A 427 6.84 0.15 19.89
C ARG A 427 5.78 0.39 18.87
N ASN A 428 4.85 -0.57 18.77
CA ASN A 428 3.87 -0.49 17.74
C ASN A 428 3.32 0.93 17.91
N PRO A 429 3.37 1.83 16.92
CA PRO A 429 2.81 3.17 17.13
C PRO A 429 1.36 2.99 17.62
N PHE A 430 0.77 1.86 17.22
CA PHE A 430 -0.47 1.28 17.67
C PHE A 430 -0.53 0.60 19.05
N ARG A 431 0.51 0.69 19.89
CA ARG A 431 0.56 0.07 21.23
C ARG A 431 1.55 0.83 22.13
N ALA A 432 1.23 2.08 22.44
CA ALA A 432 1.89 2.80 23.53
C ALA A 432 1.50 2.19 24.88
N THR A 433 2.48 1.86 25.71
CA THR A 433 2.26 1.55 27.13
C THR A 433 2.34 2.87 27.89
N PHE A 434 1.20 3.39 28.34
CA PHE A 434 1.19 4.44 29.35
C PHE A 434 1.74 3.85 30.65
N ARG A 435 2.97 4.23 31.04
CA ARG A 435 3.27 4.33 32.47
C ARG A 435 2.53 5.58 32.94
N SER A 436 1.45 5.39 33.68
CA SER A 436 0.86 6.49 34.44
C SER A 436 1.95 7.05 35.34
N ALA A 437 2.33 8.32 35.15
CA ALA A 437 2.87 9.08 36.25
C ALA A 437 1.76 9.16 37.30
N ARG A 438 1.86 8.32 38.33
CA ARG A 438 1.20 8.55 39.62
C ARG A 438 2.32 8.99 40.55
N ASN A 439 2.20 10.24 41.00
CA ASN A 439 2.90 10.96 42.07
C ASN A 439 4.39 10.70 42.25
#